data_AF-A0A9W5Y9H0-F1
#
_entry.id   AF-A0A9W5Y9H0-F1
#
_cell.length_a   1.000
_cell.length_b   1.000
_cell.length_c   1.000
_cell.angle_alpha   90.00
_cell.angle_beta   90.00
_cell.angle_gamma   90.00
#
_symmetry.space_group_name_H-M   'P 1'
#
loop_
_entity.id
_entity.type
_entity.pdbx_description
1 polymer ?
#
loop_
_entity_poly.entity_id
_entity_poly.type
_entity_poly.pdbx_seq_one_letter_code
_entity_poly.pdbx_strand_id
1 'polypeptide(L)'
;MTGQEVFEITMDLIDERLDSGNISESDTVSYKVKAPSILTIGQCEIAKMLDYFSPLPNRITDLSQELEIDEVIATNLLPYFLATHLMLEEKDDVAAYFNDRYEELKYYYKKGQPASEEPIKDVYGGF
;
A
#
# COMPACT_ATOMS: atom_id res chain seq x y z
N MET A 1 -9.51 8.45 -0.95
CA MET A 1 -8.06 8.39 -1.26
C MET A 1 -7.80 7.95 -2.70
N THR A 2 -7.02 8.71 -3.45
CA THR A 2 -6.55 8.45 -4.82
C THR A 2 -5.09 7.99 -4.85
N GLY A 3 -4.65 7.41 -5.96
CA GLY A 3 -3.23 7.07 -6.17
C GLY A 3 -2.31 8.30 -6.11
N GLN A 4 -2.81 9.46 -6.52
CA GLN A 4 -2.08 10.74 -6.52
C GLN A 4 -1.80 11.19 -5.09
N GLU A 5 -2.78 11.11 -4.20
CA GLU A 5 -2.61 11.48 -2.79
C GLU A 5 -1.58 10.56 -2.11
N VAL A 6 -1.61 9.25 -2.37
CA VAL A 6 -0.59 8.31 -1.84
C VAL A 6 0.80 8.62 -2.41
N PHE A 7 0.88 8.94 -3.70
CA PHE A 7 2.13 9.35 -4.33
C PHE A 7 2.70 10.62 -3.67
N GLU A 8 1.86 11.62 -3.42
CA GLU A 8 2.29 12.88 -2.79
C GLU A 8 2.81 12.67 -1.36
N ILE A 9 2.12 11.87 -0.55
CA ILE A 9 2.61 11.50 0.79
C ILE A 9 3.94 10.76 0.68
N THR A 10 4.08 9.89 -0.33
CA THR A 10 5.34 9.17 -0.55
C THR A 10 6.48 10.12 -0.87
N MET A 11 6.25 11.14 -1.72
CA MET A 11 7.27 12.14 -2.05
C MET A 11 7.71 12.94 -0.81
N ASP A 12 6.80 13.17 0.13
CA ASP A 12 7.13 13.80 1.40
C ASP A 12 8.02 12.91 2.28
N LEU A 13 7.78 11.59 2.26
CA LEU A 13 8.61 10.63 3.01
C LEU A 13 10.04 10.53 2.45
N ILE A 14 10.20 10.61 1.13
CA ILE A 14 11.49 10.47 0.46
C ILE A 14 12.20 11.81 0.19
N ASP A 15 11.66 12.92 0.71
CA ASP A 15 12.24 14.28 0.63
C ASP A 15 12.33 14.85 -0.80
N GLU A 16 11.30 14.60 -1.62
CA GLU A 16 11.22 15.07 -3.02
C GLU A 16 10.29 16.28 -3.21
N ARG A 17 9.66 16.76 -2.12
CA ARG A 17 8.90 18.01 -2.14
C ARG A 17 9.84 19.19 -1.94
N LEU A 18 9.83 20.11 -2.89
CA LEU A 18 10.59 21.34 -2.84
C LEU A 18 10.03 22.27 -1.76
N ASP A 19 10.86 23.21 -1.28
CA ASP A 19 10.45 24.28 -0.35
C ASP A 19 9.25 25.12 -0.85
N SER A 20 9.04 25.14 -2.18
CA SER A 20 7.89 25.77 -2.81
C SER A 20 6.55 25.07 -2.54
N GLY A 21 6.57 23.86 -1.97
CA GLY A 21 5.42 22.99 -1.79
C GLY A 21 5.12 22.08 -2.99
N ASN A 22 5.81 22.26 -4.12
CA ASN A 22 5.65 21.42 -5.30
C ASN A 22 6.59 20.21 -5.26
N ILE A 23 6.16 19.11 -5.84
CA ILE A 23 7.01 17.94 -6.07
C ILE A 23 7.91 18.22 -7.28
N SER A 24 9.20 17.87 -7.18
CA SER A 24 10.15 18.05 -8.28
C SER A 24 9.75 17.22 -9.50
N GLU A 25 9.28 17.86 -10.57
CA GLU A 25 8.87 17.15 -11.78
C GLU A 25 10.04 16.50 -12.51
N SER A 26 11.25 17.06 -12.44
CA SER A 26 12.43 16.48 -13.10
C SER A 26 12.91 15.22 -12.41
N ASP A 27 12.87 15.21 -11.08
CA ASP A 27 13.49 14.17 -10.28
C ASP A 27 12.52 12.99 -10.08
N THR A 28 11.21 13.24 -10.16
CA THR A 28 10.17 12.24 -9.90
C THR A 28 9.50 11.68 -11.16
N VAL A 29 9.99 12.00 -12.37
CA VAL A 29 9.42 11.48 -13.64
C VAL A 29 9.33 9.95 -13.61
N SER A 30 10.44 9.30 -13.23
CA SER A 30 10.53 7.84 -13.19
C SER A 30 9.59 7.25 -12.13
N TYR A 31 9.46 7.91 -10.99
CA TYR A 31 8.58 7.50 -9.89
C TYR A 31 7.12 7.56 -10.31
N LYS A 32 6.71 8.65 -10.95
CA LYS A 32 5.33 8.84 -11.42
C LYS A 32 4.93 7.79 -12.45
N VAL A 33 5.86 7.39 -13.32
CA VAL A 33 5.64 6.31 -14.31
C VAL A 33 5.51 4.93 -13.64
N LYS A 34 6.33 4.65 -12.61
CA LYS A 34 6.32 3.36 -11.90
C LYS A 34 5.14 3.23 -10.92
N ALA A 35 4.70 4.33 -10.31
CA ALA A 35 3.76 4.35 -9.19
C ALA A 35 2.44 3.59 -9.45
N PRO A 36 1.71 3.75 -10.58
CA PRO A 36 0.46 3.02 -10.79
C PRO A 36 0.61 1.49 -10.70
N SER A 37 1.70 0.95 -11.24
CA SER A 37 1.96 -0.49 -11.21
C SER A 37 2.33 -0.97 -9.80
N ILE A 38 3.13 -0.20 -9.07
CA ILE A 38 3.51 -0.54 -7.69
C ILE A 38 2.28 -0.44 -6.76
N LEU A 39 1.50 0.62 -6.87
CA LEU A 39 0.26 0.79 -6.10
C LEU A 39 -0.75 -0.33 -6.39
N THR A 40 -0.83 -0.82 -7.63
CA THR A 40 -1.67 -1.98 -7.96
C THR A 40 -1.23 -3.21 -7.17
N ILE A 41 0.08 -3.46 -7.06
CA ILE A 41 0.63 -4.58 -6.29
C ILE A 41 0.28 -4.42 -4.80
N GLY A 42 0.57 -3.26 -4.22
CA GLY A 42 0.32 -2.99 -2.80
C GLY A 42 -1.17 -3.07 -2.45
N GLN A 43 -2.05 -2.54 -3.29
CA GLN A 43 -3.49 -2.64 -3.14
C GLN A 43 -3.97 -4.11 -3.14
N CYS A 44 -3.48 -4.91 -4.09
CA CYS A 44 -3.80 -6.33 -4.15
C CYS A 44 -3.26 -7.10 -2.93
N GLU A 45 -2.07 -6.75 -2.44
CA GLU A 45 -1.45 -7.38 -1.27
C GLU A 45 -2.27 -7.09 -0.01
N ILE A 46 -2.65 -5.84 0.22
CA ILE A 46 -3.46 -5.41 1.36
C ILE A 46 -4.85 -6.05 1.31
N ALA A 47 -5.49 -6.06 0.13
CA ALA A 47 -6.80 -6.68 -0.01
C ALA A 47 -6.78 -8.16 0.37
N LYS A 48 -5.75 -8.90 -0.06
CA LYS A 48 -5.55 -10.30 0.33
C LYS A 48 -5.25 -10.46 1.82
N MET A 49 -4.44 -9.57 2.39
CA MET A 49 -4.09 -9.62 3.81
C MET A 49 -5.31 -9.45 4.71
N LEU A 50 -6.22 -8.56 4.34
CA LEU A 50 -7.38 -8.18 5.15
C LEU A 50 -8.63 -9.00 4.85
N ASP A 51 -8.50 -10.02 4.00
CA ASP A 51 -9.61 -10.84 3.55
C ASP A 51 -10.71 -10.03 2.84
N TYR A 52 -10.35 -8.88 2.22
CA TYR A 52 -11.22 -8.18 1.28
C TYR A 52 -11.34 -9.03 0.01
N PHE A 53 -12.20 -10.04 0.04
CA PHE A 53 -12.36 -10.96 -1.08
C PHE A 53 -13.56 -10.63 -1.98
N SER A 54 -13.22 -10.55 -3.26
CA SER A 54 -14.01 -10.77 -4.47
C SER A 54 -15.07 -9.71 -4.84
N PRO A 55 -14.82 -8.89 -5.87
CA PRO A 55 -13.67 -8.98 -6.80
C PRO A 55 -12.36 -8.46 -6.18
N LEU A 56 -11.23 -8.89 -6.75
CA LEU A 56 -9.94 -8.27 -6.47
C LEU A 56 -9.96 -6.81 -6.93
N PRO A 57 -9.18 -5.94 -6.26
CA PRO A 57 -9.08 -4.55 -6.67
C PRO A 57 -8.68 -4.39 -8.14
N ASN A 58 -9.27 -3.41 -8.82
CA ASN A 58 -8.92 -3.11 -10.21
C ASN A 58 -7.47 -2.59 -10.32
N ARG A 59 -6.86 -2.82 -11.49
CA ARG A 59 -5.54 -2.29 -11.79
C ARG A 59 -5.59 -0.77 -11.86
N ILE A 60 -4.63 -0.13 -11.18
CA ILE A 60 -4.40 1.31 -11.25
C ILE A 60 -3.56 1.59 -12.50
N THR A 61 -4.13 2.39 -13.39
CA THR A 61 -3.55 2.82 -14.67
C THR A 61 -3.22 4.30 -14.69
N ASP A 62 -3.87 5.08 -13.82
CA ASP A 62 -3.70 6.52 -13.65
C ASP A 62 -3.76 6.87 -12.16
N LEU A 63 -2.93 7.83 -11.72
CA LEU A 63 -2.86 8.22 -10.30
C LEU A 63 -4.12 8.96 -9.83
N SER A 64 -4.90 9.55 -10.72
CA SER A 64 -6.19 10.15 -10.35
C SER A 64 -7.26 9.12 -9.94
N GLN A 65 -7.02 7.83 -10.19
CA GLN A 65 -7.96 6.77 -9.81
C GLN A 65 -8.03 6.61 -8.29
N GLU A 66 -9.25 6.34 -7.80
CA GLU A 66 -9.49 5.98 -6.40
C GLU A 66 -8.93 4.59 -6.08
N LEU A 67 -8.41 4.45 -4.86
CA LEU A 67 -7.95 3.17 -4.35
C LEU A 67 -9.13 2.38 -3.79
N GLU A 68 -9.18 1.09 -4.10
CA GLU A 68 -10.21 0.13 -3.68
C GLU A 68 -9.79 -0.60 -2.39
N ILE A 69 -9.27 0.15 -1.43
CA ILE A 69 -8.90 -0.30 -0.08
C ILE A 69 -9.31 0.77 0.94
N ASP A 70 -9.34 0.39 2.22
CA ASP A 70 -9.64 1.33 3.30
C ASP A 70 -8.71 2.56 3.30
N GLU A 71 -9.29 3.74 3.47
CA GLU A 71 -8.58 5.02 3.39
C GLU A 71 -7.50 5.17 4.47
N VAL A 72 -7.73 4.68 5.69
CA VAL A 72 -6.74 4.77 6.76
C VAL A 72 -5.50 3.93 6.41
N ILE A 73 -5.71 2.78 5.80
CA ILE A 73 -4.63 1.90 5.35
C ILE A 73 -3.93 2.49 4.13
N ALA A 74 -4.68 3.02 3.16
CA ALA A 74 -4.13 3.71 2.02
C ALA A 74 -3.28 4.93 2.42
N THR A 75 -3.66 5.63 3.50
CA THR A 75 -2.92 6.80 4.01
C THR A 75 -1.67 6.39 4.80
N ASN A 76 -1.77 5.39 5.68
CA ASN A 76 -0.71 5.13 6.66
C ASN A 76 0.24 4.01 6.25
N LEU A 77 -0.18 3.06 5.41
CA LEU A 77 0.60 1.87 5.07
C LEU A 77 1.17 1.95 3.65
N LEU A 78 0.32 2.31 2.68
CA LEU A 78 0.67 2.26 1.26
C LEU A 78 1.82 3.21 0.85
N PRO A 79 2.00 4.40 1.44
CA PRO A 79 3.14 5.26 1.11
C PRO A 79 4.49 4.63 1.45
N TYR A 80 4.59 3.88 2.56
CA TYR A 80 5.82 3.18 2.93
C TYR A 80 6.15 2.05 1.96
N PHE A 81 5.12 1.33 1.49
CA PHE A 81 5.27 0.31 0.46
C PHE A 81 5.78 0.91 -0.85
N LEU A 82 5.19 2.03 -1.29
CA LEU A 82 5.61 2.73 -2.50
C LEU A 82 7.03 3.29 -2.35
N ALA A 83 7.34 3.96 -1.23
CA ALA A 83 8.68 4.50 -0.94
C ALA A 83 9.75 3.41 -1.02
N THR A 84 9.50 2.25 -0.41
CA THR A 84 10.41 1.10 -0.46
C THR A 84 10.79 0.77 -1.90
N HIS A 85 9.79 0.56 -2.77
CA HIS A 85 10.02 0.13 -4.15
C HIS A 85 10.66 1.22 -5.02
N LEU A 86 10.37 2.50 -4.75
CA LEU A 86 10.99 3.60 -5.48
C LEU A 86 12.46 3.78 -5.09
N MET A 87 12.81 3.58 -3.82
CA MET A 87 14.17 3.78 -3.30
C MET A 87 15.12 2.60 -3.52
N LEU A 88 14.60 1.41 -3.89
CA LEU A 88 15.41 0.19 -4.06
C LEU A 88 16.65 0.37 -4.96
N GLU A 89 16.53 1.16 -6.03
CA GLU A 89 17.61 1.37 -7.00
C GLU A 89 18.52 2.55 -6.63
N GLU A 90 18.08 3.42 -5.72
CA GLU A 90 18.78 4.68 -5.41
C GLU A 90 19.50 4.65 -4.07
N LYS A 91 18.83 4.17 -3.02
CA LYS A 91 19.30 4.19 -1.62
C LYS A 91 18.77 2.95 -0.91
N ASP A 92 19.56 1.88 -0.88
CA ASP A 92 19.16 0.57 -0.35
C ASP A 92 18.90 0.60 1.16
N ASP A 93 19.68 1.37 1.91
CA ASP A 93 19.52 1.62 3.34
C ASP A 93 18.19 2.32 3.67
N VAL A 94 17.84 3.35 2.90
CA VAL A 94 16.58 4.08 3.02
C VAL A 94 15.39 3.18 2.64
N ALA A 95 15.53 2.39 1.57
CA ALA A 95 14.51 1.42 1.17
C ALA A 95 14.27 0.37 2.27
N ALA A 96 15.33 -0.14 2.91
CA ALA A 96 15.22 -1.09 4.01
C ALA A 96 14.48 -0.49 5.22
N TYR A 97 14.78 0.76 5.59
CA TYR A 97 14.06 1.45 6.65
C TYR A 97 12.54 1.55 6.37
N PHE A 98 12.15 1.92 5.15
CA PHE A 98 10.73 2.00 4.80
C PHE A 98 10.07 0.62 4.74
N ASN A 99 10.79 -0.41 4.32
CA ASN A 99 10.28 -1.77 4.33
C ASN A 99 10.02 -2.27 5.76
N ASP A 100 10.91 -1.98 6.70
CA ASP A 100 10.74 -2.35 8.10
C ASP A 100 9.51 -1.65 8.71
N ARG A 101 9.33 -0.35 8.41
CA ARG A 101 8.13 0.40 8.82
C ARG A 101 6.85 -0.14 8.19
N TYR A 102 6.90 -0.52 6.92
CA TYR A 102 5.78 -1.15 6.22
C TYR A 102 5.39 -2.47 6.90
N GLU A 103 6.34 -3.38 7.13
CA GLU A 103 6.07 -4.68 7.75
C GLU A 103 5.58 -4.55 9.21
N GLU A 104 6.10 -3.58 9.97
CA GLU A 104 5.62 -3.28 11.32
C GLU A 104 4.14 -2.85 11.32
N LEU A 105 3.77 -1.89 10.48
CA LEU A 105 2.39 -1.42 10.38
C LEU A 105 1.45 -2.52 9.88
N LYS A 106 1.88 -3.26 8.86
CA LYS A 106 1.17 -4.41 8.31
C LYS A 106 0.87 -5.46 9.38
N TYR A 107 1.84 -5.74 10.24
CA TYR A 107 1.65 -6.62 11.40
C TYR A 107 0.56 -6.13 12.35
N TYR A 108 0.55 -4.84 12.69
CA TYR A 108 -0.48 -4.27 13.56
C TYR A 108 -1.88 -4.32 12.96
N TYR A 109 -2.03 -3.99 11.67
CA TYR A 109 -3.31 -4.06 10.97
C TYR A 109 -3.85 -5.49 10.93
N LYS A 110 -2.99 -6.48 10.68
CA LYS A 110 -3.39 -7.89 10.71
C LYS A 110 -3.81 -8.37 12.10
N LYS A 111 -3.08 -7.96 13.14
CA LYS A 111 -3.39 -8.34 14.53
C LYS A 111 -4.66 -7.67 15.06
N GLY A 112 -4.98 -6.48 14.57
CA GLY A 112 -6.18 -5.73 14.96
C GLY A 112 -7.50 -6.30 14.44
N GLN A 113 -7.46 -7.27 13.51
CA GLN A 113 -8.67 -7.89 13.00
C GLN A 113 -9.29 -8.83 14.04
N PRO A 114 -10.60 -8.69 14.35
CA PRO A 114 -11.28 -9.61 15.25
C PRO A 114 -11.29 -11.02 14.65
N ALA A 115 -10.96 -12.02 15.47
CA ALA A 115 -11.10 -13.41 15.08
C ALA A 115 -12.58 -13.76 14.88
N SER A 116 -12.92 -14.38 13.75
CA SER A 116 -14.23 -15.00 13.55
C SER A 116 -14.19 -16.46 13.98
N GLU A 117 -15.19 -16.88 14.76
CA GLU A 117 -15.42 -18.29 15.07
C GLU A 117 -16.44 -18.83 14.08
N GLU A 118 -16.06 -19.81 13.25
CA GLU A 118 -17.00 -20.54 12.42
C GLU A 118 -17.44 -21.83 13.13
N PRO A 119 -18.75 -22.11 13.22
CA PRO A 119 -19.24 -23.34 13.84
C PRO A 119 -18.78 -24.55 13.01
N ILE A 120 -18.20 -25.54 13.68
CA ILE A 120 -17.82 -26.81 13.06
C ILE A 120 -19.10 -27.47 12.54
N LYS A 121 -19.19 -27.64 11.21
CA LYS A 121 -20.25 -28.45 10.61
C LYS A 121 -19.99 -29.90 10.93
N ASP A 122 -20.77 -30.47 11.84
CA ASP A 122 -20.71 -31.89 12.16
C ASP A 122 -21.18 -32.71 10.95
N VAL A 123 -20.23 -33.28 10.22
CA VAL A 123 -20.47 -34.09 9.01
C VAL A 123 -20.71 -35.56 9.32
N TYR A 124 -20.63 -35.97 10.59
CA TYR A 124 -20.88 -37.34 11.02
C TYR A 124 -22.05 -37.37 12.01
N GLY A 125 -23.27 -37.38 11.46
CA GLY A 125 -24.44 -37.83 12.21
C GLY A 125 -24.24 -39.28 12.64
N GLY A 126 -23.95 -39.48 13.92
CA GLY A 126 -23.90 -40.80 14.54
C GLY A 126 -25.25 -41.51 14.40
N PHE A 127 -25.18 -42.78 13.98
CA PHE A 127 -26.28 -43.71 13.79
C PHE A 127 -27.20 -43.88 14.99
#